data_AF-A0A955MCC7-F1
#
_entry.id   AF-A0A955MCC7-F1
#
_cell.length_a   1.000
_cell.length_b   1.000
_cell.length_c   1.000
_cell.angle_alpha   90.00
_cell.angle_beta   90.00
_cell.angle_gamma   90.00
#
_symmetry.space_group_name_H-M   'P 1'
#
loop_
_entity.id
_entity.type
_entity.pdbx_description
1 polymer ?
#
loop_
_entity_poly.entity_id
_entity_poly.type
_entity_poly.pdbx_seq_one_letter_code
_entity_poly.pdbx_strand_id
1 'polypeptide(L)' 'MDRTAQMISNRLSLRVPQKRSLEILNELTDKLELQKDIDLAVEFGKVKSLYPTCSDFEREFPSLCFALATGVGKTR' A
#
# COMPACT_ATOMS: atom_id res chain seq x y z
N MET A 1 -8.38 8.18 -4.19
CA MET A 1 -8.47 6.76 -4.59
C MET A 1 -8.86 6.73 -6.04
N ASP A 2 -8.15 5.93 -6.83
CA ASP A 2 -8.54 5.68 -8.21
C ASP A 2 -9.80 4.78 -8.27
N ARG A 3 -10.25 4.48 -9.49
CA ARG A 3 -11.42 3.61 -9.71
C ARG A 3 -11.18 2.19 -9.17
N THR A 4 -9.96 1.66 -9.27
CA THR A 4 -9.61 0.30 -8.88
C THR A 4 -9.69 0.12 -7.38
N ALA A 5 -9.04 1.01 -6.62
CA ALA A 5 -9.04 1.02 -5.17
C ALA A 5 -10.46 1.27 -4.62
N GLN A 6 -11.26 2.12 -5.26
CA GLN A 6 -12.67 2.30 -4.89
C GLN A 6 -13.47 1.00 -5.08
N MET A 7 -13.26 0.30 -6.20
CA MET A 7 -13.91 -0.99 -6.46
C MET A 7 -13.54 -2.04 -5.41
N ILE A 8 -12.24 -2.14 -5.06
CA ILE A 8 -11.75 -3.06 -4.01
C ILE A 8 -12.39 -2.71 -2.67
N SER A 9 -12.37 -1.43 -2.27
CA SER A 9 -12.95 -0.97 -1.01
C SER A 9 -14.43 -1.36 -0.88
N ASN A 10 -15.20 -1.16 -1.94
CA ASN A 10 -16.63 -1.45 -1.95
C ASN A 10 -16.87 -2.97 -1.97
N ARG A 11 -16.14 -3.72 -2.82
CA ARG A 11 -16.35 -5.16 -2.99
C ARG A 11 -16.01 -5.95 -1.72
N LEU A 12 -14.98 -5.51 -0.99
CA LEU A 12 -14.53 -6.15 0.25
C LEU A 12 -15.18 -5.57 1.51
N SER A 13 -16.08 -4.58 1.36
CA SER A 13 -16.73 -3.89 2.49
C SER A 13 -15.72 -3.42 3.56
N LEU A 14 -14.64 -2.77 3.10
CA LEU A 14 -13.53 -2.40 3.98
C LEU A 14 -13.99 -1.43 5.08
N ARG A 15 -13.61 -1.72 6.32
CA ARG A 15 -13.80 -0.81 7.45
C ARG A 15 -12.80 0.35 7.37
N VAL A 16 -13.07 1.44 8.10
CA VAL A 16 -12.26 2.68 8.05
C VAL A 16 -10.74 2.43 8.12
N PRO A 17 -10.20 1.60 9.06
CA PRO A 17 -8.75 1.35 9.09
C PRO A 17 -8.22 0.63 7.84
N GLN A 18 -8.98 -0.34 7.32
CA GLN A 18 -8.60 -1.10 6.13
C GLN A 18 -8.69 -0.23 4.87
N LYS A 19 -9.73 0.61 4.76
CA LYS A 19 -9.86 1.57 3.67
C LYS A 19 -8.69 2.55 3.68
N ARG A 20 -8.29 3.05 4.85
CA ARG A 20 -7.13 3.93 4.98
C ARG A 20 -5.85 3.26 4.53
N SER A 21 -5.61 2.00 4.88
CA SER A 21 -4.44 1.27 4.40
C SER A 21 -4.43 1.10 2.87
N LEU A 22 -5.59 0.88 2.25
CA LEU A 22 -5.71 0.80 0.79
C LEU A 22 -5.48 2.17 0.12
N GLU A 23 -5.94 3.27 0.75
CA GLU A 23 -5.68 4.64 0.29
C GLU A 23 -4.18 4.95 0.28
N ILE A 24 -3.45 4.55 1.33
CA ILE A 24 -2.00 4.71 1.41
C ILE A 24 -1.32 3.96 0.26
N LEU A 25 -1.71 2.70 0.02
CA LEU A 25 -1.15 1.93 -1.09
C LEU A 25 -1.41 2.61 -2.44
N ASN A 26 -2.65 3.06 -2.69
CA ASN A 26 -3.00 3.77 -3.93
C ASN A 26 -2.17 5.04 -4.13
N GLU A 27 -1.99 5.83 -3.07
CA GLU A 27 -1.18 7.05 -3.16
C GLU A 27 0.29 6.72 -3.47
N LEU A 28 0.84 5.70 -2.83
CA LEU A 28 2.21 5.26 -3.09
C LEU A 28 2.40 4.75 -4.52
N THR A 29 1.42 4.00 -5.07
CA THR A 29 1.50 3.55 -6.46
C THR A 29 1.44 4.68 -7.47
N ASP A 30 0.83 5.82 -7.14
CA ASP A 30 0.81 7.01 -8.00
C ASP A 30 2.11 7.84 -7.92
N LYS A 31 2.88 7.69 -6.83
CA LYS A 31 4.10 8.48 -6.56
C LYS A 31 5.39 7.76 -6.93
N LEU A 32 5.38 6.44 -6.85
CA LEU A 32 6.56 5.62 -7.08
C LEU A 32 6.67 5.21 -8.53
N GLU A 33 7.91 5.09 -8.99
CA GLU A 33 8.21 4.51 -10.30
C GLU A 33 8.33 2.99 -10.16
N LEU A 34 7.28 2.25 -10.54
CA LEU A 34 7.22 0.79 -10.37
C LEU A 34 7.85 0.05 -11.57
N GLN A 35 9.16 0.23 -11.76
CA GLN A 35 9.94 -0.40 -12.83
C GLN A 35 11.11 -1.22 -12.26
N LYS A 36 11.77 -2.02 -13.11
CA LYS A 36 12.88 -2.90 -12.69
C LYS A 36 14.18 -2.14 -12.41
N ASP A 37 14.48 -1.13 -13.22
CA ASP A 37 15.76 -0.40 -13.17
C ASP A 37 15.54 1.01 -12.63
N ILE A 38 15.32 1.11 -11.32
CA ILE A 38 15.07 2.40 -10.63
C ILE A 38 16.06 2.61 -9.49
N ASP A 39 16.27 3.88 -9.13
CA ASP A 39 17.04 4.23 -7.95
C ASP A 39 16.19 4.02 -6.68
N LEU A 40 16.45 2.91 -5.99
CA LEU A 40 15.75 2.53 -4.76
C LEU A 40 15.88 3.57 -3.65
N ALA A 41 17.00 4.29 -3.56
CA ALA A 41 17.20 5.29 -2.51
C ALA A 41 16.30 6.51 -2.77
N VAL A 42 16.14 6.89 -4.04
CA VAL A 42 15.21 7.95 -4.44
C VAL A 42 13.77 7.55 -4.14
N GLU A 43 13.36 6.35 -4.55
CA GLU A 43 11.99 5.86 -4.29
C GLU A 43 11.70 5.71 -2.79
N PHE A 44 12.65 5.17 -2.03
CA PHE A 44 12.53 5.07 -0.57
C PHE A 44 12.42 6.47 0.07
N GLY A 45 13.17 7.45 -0.44
CA GLY A 45 13.06 8.85 -0.02
C GLY A 45 11.65 9.42 -0.21
N LYS A 46 10.99 9.12 -1.34
CA LYS A 46 9.59 9.50 -1.59
C LYS A 46 8.65 8.88 -0.56
N VAL A 47 8.77 7.57 -0.31
CA VAL A 47 7.93 6.87 0.67
C VAL A 47 8.13 7.44 2.07
N LYS A 48 9.39 7.59 2.51
CA LYS A 48 9.73 8.07 3.85
C LYS A 48 9.29 9.52 4.09
N SER A 49 9.25 10.35 3.04
CA SER A 49 8.70 11.71 3.12
C SER A 49 7.19 11.72 3.38
N LEU A 50 6.43 10.76 2.85
CA LEU A 50 4.98 10.68 3.02
C LEU A 50 4.60 9.88 4.28
N TYR A 51 5.34 8.81 4.54
CA TYR A 51 5.10 7.82 5.59
C TYR A 51 6.42 7.49 6.30
N PRO A 52 6.85 8.32 7.27
CA PRO A 52 8.15 8.17 7.96
C PRO A 52 8.32 6.85 8.73
N THR A 53 7.24 6.11 8.93
CA THR A 53 7.24 4.79 9.57
C THR A 53 7.79 3.68 8.68
N CYS A 54 7.95 3.92 7.37
CA CYS A 54 8.59 2.96 6.47
C CYS A 54 10.10 2.93 6.71
N SER A 55 10.62 1.76 7.11
CA SER A 55 12.03 1.56 7.43
C SER A 55 12.86 1.05 6.26
N ASP A 56 12.31 0.15 5.45
CA ASP A 56 12.95 -0.46 4.28
C ASP A 56 11.90 -1.19 3.41
N PHE A 57 12.23 -1.50 2.15
CA PHE A 57 11.41 -2.33 1.25
C PHE A 57 11.67 -3.83 1.39
N GLU A 58 12.75 -4.24 2.09
CA GLU A 58 13.16 -5.64 2.29
C GLU A 58 13.46 -6.42 0.99
N ARG A 59 13.48 -5.75 -0.17
CA ARG A 59 13.70 -6.31 -1.50
C ARG A 59 14.46 -5.30 -2.37
N GLU A 60 15.10 -5.79 -3.43
CA GLU A 60 15.81 -4.97 -4.43
C GLU A 60 14.87 -4.27 -5.43
N PHE A 61 13.62 -4.03 -5.04
CA PHE A 61 12.59 -3.28 -5.78
C PHE A 61 11.59 -2.70 -4.77
N PRO A 62 10.82 -1.63 -5.09
CA PRO A 62 9.78 -1.13 -4.20
C PRO A 62 8.73 -2.23 -3.92
N SER A 63 8.79 -2.81 -2.73
CA SER A 63 7.86 -3.84 -2.28
C SER A 63 6.82 -3.24 -1.35
N LEU A 64 5.56 -3.17 -1.81
CA LEU A 64 4.44 -2.63 -1.05
C LEU A 64 3.36 -3.69 -0.87
N CYS A 65 2.77 -3.76 0.32
CA CYS A 65 1.73 -4.72 0.64
C CYS A 65 0.55 -4.06 1.35
N PHE A 66 -0.65 -4.29 0.81
CA PHE A 66 -1.89 -4.09 1.54
C PHE A 66 -2.32 -5.43 2.16
N ALA A 67 -1.98 -5.63 3.43
CA ALA A 67 -2.36 -6.83 4.16
C ALA A 67 -3.77 -6.68 4.76
N LEU A 68 -4.68 -7.57 4.37
CA LEU A 68 -6.03 -7.63 4.92
C LEU A 68 -6.16 -8.84 5.85
N ALA A 69 -6.38 -8.60 7.13
CA ALA A 69 -6.80 -9.66 8.04
C ALA A 69 -8.24 -10.07 7.69
N THR A 70 -8.41 -11.22 7.04
CA THR A 70 -9.73 -11.80 6.80
C THR A 70 -10.21 -12.46 8.10
N GLY A 71 -11.43 -12.11 8.52
CA GLY A 71 -12.08 -12.72 9.69
C GLY A 71 -12.61 -14.12 9.41
N VAL A 72 -11.87 -14.98 8.70
CA VAL A 72 -12.22 -16.41 8.59
C VAL A 72 -12.01 -17.02 9.99
N GLY A 73 -13.11 -17.28 10.70
CA GLY A 73 -13.12 -18.01 11.98
C GLY A 73 -13.17 -17.20 13.28
N LYS A 74 -13.63 -15.94 13.31
CA LYS A 74 -13.79 -15.16 14.57
C LYS A 74 -15.23 -14.97 15.05
N THR A 75 -16.07 -15.96 14.78
CA THR A 75 -17.31 -16.20 15.52
C THR A 75 -17.38 -17.71 15.74
N ARG A 76 -17.66 -18.07 17.00
CA ARG A 76 -17.48 -19.38 17.64
C ARG A 76 -17.77 -20.60 16.77
#